data_AF-A0AAD7KSY9-F1
#
_entry.id   AF-A0AAD7KSY9-F1
#
_cell.length_a   1.000
_cell.length_b   1.000
_cell.length_c   1.000
_cell.angle_alpha   90.00
_cell.angle_beta   90.00
_cell.angle_gamma   90.00
#
_symmetry.space_group_name_H-M   'P 1'
#
loop_
_entity.id
_entity.type
_entity.pdbx_description
1 polymer ?
#
loop_
_entity_poly.entity_id
_entity_poly.type
_entity_poly.pdbx_seq_one_letter_code
_entity_poly.pdbx_strand_id
1 'polypeptide(L)'
;MQTPNAVLSDVEGDDPVPILIKNPAPEDISVEKFRELLTELDRERQAREAAENSKSELQISFNRLKALAHEAIKKRDECGRQRDEALREKEEALKSNEKVLAELEETNRVKDQVSEQRDEIAKQFDEVVKERDGLRSEIGQSTHMLVTGIEKISGKVSNFKNFTANGLPKSQKWMPHLSLGMRPREQMEQRNYEIAIEVSQLEATIGGLREEVTKKATLIENLEKTVAEKDEKIYEIEREMSEKLDTVKNEALELRQLVSEYDDKFNTSESKMESQRHLLIDQLNLVSKIHERIYDIINIVDASNSELSESLFLPQETDMEENIRASLAGMESIYELTRMVVEKTRDLVEEKNREIKNLDETEMETVTASSDNLDDLEKDENEIYNLAGALENVVKASQLEIIELQHTVDELRAELSLHKQHVEAQAKELNHRMLKIEELEEKERVANESVEGLMMDIAAAEEEITRWKVAAEQEAAAGRAVEQEFVAQLSALKQELEELKQSILESEKKLKFKEETAAAAMAARDAAEKSLKLADLRASRLRDRVEELTHQLEEFENREDLRSRYGPRYACWPWEWLGLDFVGSRRSEMQQQTSNEMELSEPLL
;
A
#
# COMPACT_ATOMS: atom_id res chain seq x y z
N MET A 1 -31.69 -23.48 19.01
CA MET A 1 -32.41 -22.84 20.14
C MET A 1 -33.44 -21.88 19.56
N GLN A 2 -34.50 -21.57 20.31
CA GLN A 2 -35.70 -20.91 19.77
C GLN A 2 -35.50 -19.41 19.48
N THR A 3 -36.06 -18.96 18.37
CA THR A 3 -36.41 -17.56 18.10
C THR A 3 -37.75 -17.23 18.77
N PRO A 4 -37.91 -16.09 19.47
CA PRO A 4 -39.21 -15.62 19.91
C PRO A 4 -39.88 -14.82 18.78
N ASN A 5 -41.01 -15.33 18.26
CA ASN A 5 -41.89 -14.58 17.37
C ASN A 5 -42.50 -13.39 18.12
N ALA A 6 -42.46 -12.20 17.52
CA ALA A 6 -43.18 -11.04 18.03
C ALA A 6 -44.68 -11.15 17.70
N VAL A 7 -45.50 -10.96 18.72
CA VAL A 7 -46.96 -11.08 18.71
C VAL A 7 -47.60 -9.95 17.89
N LEU A 8 -48.32 -10.29 16.82
CA LEU A 8 -49.44 -9.49 16.27
C LEU A 8 -50.46 -10.44 15.60
N SER A 9 -51.32 -11.06 16.41
CA SER A 9 -52.51 -11.79 15.96
C SER A 9 -53.47 -11.98 17.12
N ASP A 10 -54.25 -10.94 17.43
CA ASP A 10 -55.55 -11.03 18.09
C ASP A 10 -56.35 -9.79 17.69
N VAL A 11 -56.91 -9.81 16.48
CA VAL A 11 -58.17 -9.12 16.21
C VAL A 11 -59.23 -10.18 16.44
N GLU A 12 -59.88 -10.08 17.59
CA GLU A 12 -60.99 -10.97 17.97
C GLU A 12 -62.04 -10.96 16.85
N GLY A 13 -62.59 -12.14 16.56
CA GLY A 13 -63.65 -12.25 15.56
C GLY A 13 -64.89 -11.52 16.06
N ASP A 14 -65.25 -10.42 15.40
CA ASP A 14 -66.60 -9.88 15.47
C ASP A 14 -67.56 -11.01 15.05
N ASP A 15 -68.34 -11.50 16.01
CA ASP A 15 -69.46 -12.40 15.76
C ASP A 15 -70.31 -11.79 14.63
N PRO A 16 -70.70 -12.56 13.59
CA PRO A 16 -71.48 -12.02 12.50
C PRO A 16 -72.83 -11.57 13.05
N VAL A 17 -72.97 -10.26 13.27
CA VAL A 17 -74.21 -9.61 13.69
C VAL A 17 -75.32 -10.15 12.78
N PRO A 18 -76.35 -10.82 13.32
CA PRO A 18 -77.39 -11.38 12.49
C PRO A 18 -78.02 -10.25 11.68
N ILE A 19 -77.79 -10.26 10.36
CA ILE A 19 -78.40 -9.31 9.45
C ILE A 19 -79.90 -9.56 9.56
N LEU A 20 -80.57 -8.72 10.34
CA LEU A 20 -81.98 -8.82 10.61
C LEU A 20 -82.70 -8.38 9.33
N ILE A 21 -82.89 -9.32 8.41
CA ILE A 21 -83.68 -9.13 7.20
C ILE A 21 -85.10 -8.75 7.64
N LYS A 22 -85.36 -7.44 7.70
CA LYS A 22 -86.70 -6.90 7.85
C LYS A 22 -87.44 -7.25 6.57
N ASN A 23 -88.15 -8.37 6.58
CA ASN A 23 -89.11 -8.68 5.53
C ASN A 23 -90.10 -7.51 5.41
N PRO A 24 -90.18 -6.82 4.26
CA PRO A 24 -91.18 -5.79 4.04
C PRO A 24 -92.58 -6.42 4.10
N ALA A 25 -93.57 -5.63 4.50
CA ALA A 25 -94.95 -6.10 4.65
C ALA A 25 -95.54 -6.57 3.30
N PRO A 26 -96.53 -7.49 3.29
CA PRO A 26 -96.93 -8.21 2.07
C PRO A 26 -97.75 -7.40 1.04
N GLU A 27 -97.84 -6.08 1.18
CA GLU A 27 -98.80 -5.24 0.44
C GLU A 27 -98.17 -4.42 -0.70
N ASP A 28 -96.86 -4.53 -0.94
CA ASP A 28 -96.14 -3.74 -1.96
C ASP A 28 -95.13 -4.55 -2.82
N ILE A 29 -95.29 -5.88 -2.93
CA ILE A 29 -94.48 -6.73 -3.82
C ILE A 29 -95.27 -7.01 -5.11
N SER A 30 -95.06 -6.17 -6.14
CA SER A 30 -95.50 -6.49 -7.50
C SER A 30 -94.69 -7.64 -8.10
N VAL A 31 -95.24 -8.29 -9.13
CA VAL A 31 -94.54 -9.38 -9.85
C VAL A 31 -93.24 -8.86 -10.49
N GLU A 32 -93.23 -7.57 -10.85
CA GLU A 32 -92.08 -6.82 -11.36
C GLU A 32 -90.94 -6.77 -10.34
N LYS A 33 -91.19 -6.40 -9.07
CA LYS A 33 -90.15 -6.39 -8.01
C LYS A 33 -89.54 -7.77 -7.75
N PHE A 34 -90.34 -8.83 -7.88
CA PHE A 34 -89.83 -10.21 -7.73
C PHE A 34 -88.98 -10.64 -8.94
N ARG A 35 -89.32 -10.19 -10.15
CA ARG A 35 -88.46 -10.35 -11.34
C ARG A 35 -87.16 -9.55 -11.21
N GLU A 36 -87.21 -8.31 -10.72
CA GLU A 36 -86.02 -7.50 -10.45
C GLU A 36 -85.07 -8.23 -9.50
N LEU A 37 -85.55 -8.71 -8.35
CA LEU A 37 -84.74 -9.45 -7.37
C LEU A 37 -84.08 -10.72 -7.94
N LEU A 38 -84.74 -11.43 -8.85
CA LEU A 38 -84.13 -12.58 -9.55
C LEU A 38 -83.02 -12.13 -10.50
N THR A 39 -83.23 -11.04 -11.26
CA THR A 39 -82.15 -10.48 -12.10
C THR A 39 -80.98 -9.94 -11.28
N GLU A 40 -81.25 -9.42 -10.08
CA GLU A 40 -80.22 -8.93 -9.16
C GLU A 40 -79.37 -10.09 -8.61
N LEU A 41 -80.00 -11.21 -8.25
CA LEU A 41 -79.32 -12.42 -7.80
C LEU A 41 -78.45 -13.06 -8.90
N ASP A 42 -78.92 -13.06 -10.15
CA ASP A 42 -78.14 -13.56 -11.29
C ASP A 42 -76.97 -12.63 -11.63
N ARG A 43 -77.14 -11.29 -11.54
CA ARG A 43 -76.04 -10.31 -11.63
C ARG A 43 -74.98 -10.54 -10.55
N GLU A 44 -75.41 -10.72 -9.30
CA GLU A 44 -74.51 -11.00 -8.17
C GLU A 44 -73.75 -12.32 -8.35
N ARG A 45 -74.38 -13.36 -8.90
CA ARG A 45 -73.70 -14.61 -9.27
C ARG A 45 -72.64 -14.41 -10.34
N GLN A 46 -72.96 -13.69 -11.42
CA GLN A 46 -72.03 -13.39 -12.50
C GLN A 46 -70.87 -12.51 -12.01
N ALA A 47 -71.13 -11.53 -11.13
CA ALA A 47 -70.10 -10.72 -10.49
C ALA A 47 -69.16 -11.58 -9.63
N ARG A 48 -69.69 -12.56 -8.89
CA ARG A 48 -68.88 -13.48 -8.07
C ARG A 48 -67.99 -14.40 -8.91
N GLU A 49 -68.52 -14.95 -10.01
CA GLU A 49 -67.76 -15.79 -10.94
C GLU A 49 -66.67 -14.97 -11.68
N ALA A 50 -66.98 -13.74 -12.09
CA ALA A 50 -66.00 -12.80 -12.64
C ALA A 50 -64.89 -12.45 -11.62
N ALA A 51 -65.24 -12.27 -10.34
CA ALA A 51 -64.28 -12.02 -9.27
C ALA A 51 -63.37 -13.22 -8.97
N GLU A 52 -63.89 -14.46 -8.98
CA GLU A 52 -63.04 -15.66 -8.82
C GLU A 52 -62.10 -15.88 -10.03
N ASN A 53 -62.58 -15.64 -11.25
CA ASN A 53 -61.75 -15.71 -12.45
C ASN A 53 -60.62 -14.66 -12.40
N SER A 54 -60.95 -13.39 -12.12
CA SER A 54 -59.98 -12.30 -11.93
C SER A 54 -58.93 -12.62 -10.86
N LYS A 55 -59.36 -13.16 -9.70
CA LYS A 55 -58.46 -13.64 -8.64
C LYS A 55 -57.50 -14.73 -9.14
N SER A 56 -57.96 -15.65 -9.99
CA SER A 56 -57.12 -16.71 -10.54
C SER A 56 -56.08 -16.18 -11.55
N GLU A 57 -56.45 -15.19 -12.35
CA GLU A 57 -55.54 -14.51 -13.29
C GLU A 57 -54.48 -13.70 -12.55
N LEU A 58 -54.88 -12.95 -11.52
CA LEU A 58 -53.98 -12.25 -10.58
C LEU A 58 -53.02 -13.21 -9.87
N GLN A 59 -53.46 -14.41 -9.51
CA GLN A 59 -52.58 -15.41 -8.89
C GLN A 59 -51.53 -15.94 -9.88
N ILE A 60 -51.86 -16.02 -11.18
CA ILE A 60 -50.93 -16.43 -12.24
C ILE A 60 -49.93 -15.30 -12.54
N SER A 61 -50.38 -14.04 -12.64
CA SER A 61 -49.50 -12.90 -12.84
C SER A 61 -48.54 -12.71 -11.66
N PHE A 62 -49.02 -12.83 -10.41
CA PHE A 62 -48.20 -12.82 -9.20
C PHE A 62 -47.10 -13.90 -9.22
N ASN A 63 -47.45 -15.14 -9.58
CA ASN A 63 -46.47 -16.23 -9.69
C ASN A 63 -45.41 -15.96 -10.77
N ARG A 64 -45.79 -15.30 -11.88
CA ARG A 64 -44.87 -14.91 -12.96
C ARG A 64 -43.96 -13.74 -12.53
N LEU A 65 -44.50 -12.75 -11.86
CA LEU A 65 -43.75 -11.61 -11.29
C LEU A 65 -42.72 -12.11 -10.27
N LYS A 66 -43.13 -13.02 -9.37
CA LYS A 66 -42.23 -13.68 -8.41
C LYS A 66 -41.07 -14.42 -9.09
N ALA A 67 -41.32 -15.11 -10.21
CA ALA A 67 -40.26 -15.76 -10.98
C ALA A 67 -39.27 -14.75 -11.60
N LEU A 68 -39.78 -13.64 -12.15
CA LEU A 68 -38.97 -12.56 -12.71
C LEU A 68 -38.15 -11.82 -11.64
N ALA A 69 -38.71 -11.60 -10.45
CA ALA A 69 -38.02 -11.01 -9.31
C ALA A 69 -36.86 -11.92 -8.85
N HIS A 70 -37.09 -13.23 -8.71
CA HIS A 70 -36.02 -14.18 -8.40
C HIS A 70 -34.92 -14.24 -9.48
N GLU A 71 -35.25 -14.09 -10.77
CA GLU A 71 -34.25 -14.02 -11.85
C GLU A 71 -33.44 -12.71 -11.80
N ALA A 72 -34.09 -11.57 -11.52
CA ALA A 72 -33.45 -10.27 -11.40
C ALA A 72 -32.47 -10.23 -10.21
N ILE A 73 -32.91 -10.69 -9.03
CA ILE A 73 -32.07 -10.87 -7.83
C ILE A 73 -30.85 -11.72 -8.18
N LYS A 74 -31.05 -12.88 -8.81
CA LYS A 74 -29.96 -13.78 -9.21
C LYS A 74 -28.95 -13.12 -10.15
N LYS A 75 -29.39 -12.27 -11.08
CA LYS A 75 -28.51 -11.54 -12.01
C LYS A 75 -27.74 -10.39 -11.34
N ARG A 76 -28.36 -9.68 -10.40
CA ARG A 76 -27.69 -8.67 -9.56
C ARG A 76 -26.58 -9.33 -8.73
N ASP A 77 -26.89 -10.41 -8.04
CA ASP A 77 -25.95 -11.11 -7.15
C ASP A 77 -24.78 -11.75 -7.94
N GLU A 78 -25.04 -12.21 -9.16
CA GLU A 78 -24.01 -12.62 -10.12
C GLU A 78 -23.09 -11.46 -10.53
N CYS A 79 -23.66 -10.31 -10.89
CA CYS A 79 -22.89 -9.12 -11.27
C CYS A 79 -22.05 -8.57 -10.11
N GLY A 80 -22.62 -8.53 -8.90
CA GLY A 80 -21.92 -8.15 -7.67
C GLY A 80 -20.70 -9.03 -7.42
N ARG A 81 -20.89 -10.37 -7.42
CA ARG A 81 -19.77 -11.32 -7.30
C ARG A 81 -18.70 -11.11 -8.36
N GLN A 82 -19.07 -10.96 -9.64
CA GLN A 82 -18.09 -10.80 -10.73
C GLN A 82 -17.26 -9.52 -10.60
N ARG A 83 -17.86 -8.43 -10.11
CA ARG A 83 -17.15 -7.17 -9.80
C ARG A 83 -16.22 -7.34 -8.60
N ASP A 84 -16.70 -7.98 -7.54
CA ASP A 84 -15.92 -8.17 -6.30
C ASP A 84 -14.76 -9.17 -6.51
N GLU A 85 -14.96 -10.16 -7.37
CA GLU A 85 -13.93 -11.10 -7.83
C GLU A 85 -12.85 -10.38 -8.65
N ALA A 86 -13.23 -9.59 -9.65
CA ALA A 86 -12.29 -8.77 -10.43
C ALA A 86 -11.53 -7.72 -9.55
N LEU A 87 -12.17 -7.18 -8.51
CA LEU A 87 -11.51 -6.30 -7.54
C LEU A 87 -10.48 -7.06 -6.69
N ARG A 88 -10.79 -8.28 -6.23
CA ARG A 88 -9.82 -9.13 -5.51
C ARG A 88 -8.65 -9.51 -6.40
N GLU A 89 -8.90 -9.97 -7.63
CA GLU A 89 -7.85 -10.30 -8.61
C GLU A 89 -6.93 -9.10 -8.87
N LYS A 90 -7.50 -7.89 -9.01
CA LYS A 90 -6.73 -6.64 -9.15
C LYS A 90 -5.91 -6.31 -7.90
N GLU A 91 -6.44 -6.50 -6.70
CA GLU A 91 -5.73 -6.22 -5.45
C GLU A 91 -4.58 -7.24 -5.22
N GLU A 92 -4.81 -8.52 -5.53
CA GLU A 92 -3.79 -9.57 -5.50
C GLU A 92 -2.68 -9.32 -6.56
N ALA A 93 -3.06 -8.86 -7.76
CA ALA A 93 -2.13 -8.43 -8.80
C ALA A 93 -1.31 -7.17 -8.43
N LEU A 94 -1.88 -6.26 -7.63
CA LEU A 94 -1.15 -5.11 -7.10
C LEU A 94 -0.16 -5.53 -6.00
N LYS A 95 -0.58 -6.41 -5.07
CA LYS A 95 0.29 -6.94 -4.00
C LYS A 95 1.45 -7.78 -4.55
N SER A 96 1.21 -8.57 -5.59
CA SER A 96 2.29 -9.30 -6.29
C SER A 96 3.24 -8.35 -7.01
N ASN A 97 2.75 -7.31 -7.71
CA ASN A 97 3.61 -6.27 -8.28
C ASN A 97 4.47 -5.54 -7.24
N GLU A 98 3.87 -5.11 -6.11
CA GLU A 98 4.59 -4.45 -5.02
C GLU A 98 5.69 -5.36 -4.44
N LYS A 99 5.39 -6.65 -4.27
CA LYS A 99 6.37 -7.65 -3.84
C LYS A 99 7.51 -7.82 -4.85
N VAL A 100 7.22 -7.93 -6.16
CA VAL A 100 8.27 -8.08 -7.18
C VAL A 100 9.10 -6.80 -7.32
N LEU A 101 8.51 -5.62 -7.16
CA LEU A 101 9.25 -4.35 -7.09
C LEU A 101 10.22 -4.33 -5.90
N ALA A 102 9.78 -4.77 -4.70
CA ALA A 102 10.65 -4.87 -3.54
C ALA A 102 11.77 -5.91 -3.73
N GLU A 103 11.48 -7.07 -4.33
CA GLU A 103 12.50 -8.06 -4.71
C GLU A 103 13.49 -7.50 -5.74
N LEU A 104 13.02 -6.71 -6.70
CA LEU A 104 13.85 -6.08 -7.74
C LEU A 104 14.76 -4.98 -7.17
N GLU A 105 14.27 -4.17 -6.23
CA GLU A 105 15.10 -3.21 -5.49
C GLU A 105 16.21 -3.92 -4.72
N GLU A 106 15.87 -4.97 -3.97
CA GLU A 106 16.87 -5.71 -3.18
C GLU A 106 17.90 -6.41 -4.07
N THR A 107 17.45 -6.98 -5.21
CA THR A 107 18.35 -7.58 -6.20
C THR A 107 19.30 -6.54 -6.80
N ASN A 108 18.85 -5.31 -7.05
CA ASN A 108 19.73 -4.20 -7.46
C ASN A 108 20.72 -3.80 -6.35
N ARG A 109 20.30 -3.72 -5.08
CA ARG A 109 21.22 -3.46 -3.96
C ARG A 109 22.33 -4.51 -3.86
N VAL A 110 21.99 -5.79 -4.05
CA VAL A 110 22.97 -6.88 -4.09
C VAL A 110 23.91 -6.73 -5.29
N LYS A 111 23.39 -6.39 -6.49
CA LYS A 111 24.22 -6.13 -7.68
C LYS A 111 25.22 -5.00 -7.43
N ASP A 112 24.77 -3.88 -6.89
CA ASP A 112 25.60 -2.70 -6.63
C ASP A 112 26.72 -3.02 -5.63
N GLN A 113 26.42 -3.77 -4.56
CA GLN A 113 27.44 -4.25 -3.61
C GLN A 113 28.46 -5.20 -4.25
N VAL A 114 28.02 -6.09 -5.15
CA VAL A 114 28.93 -7.00 -5.87
C VAL A 114 29.80 -6.21 -6.85
N SER A 115 29.25 -5.20 -7.53
CA SER A 115 29.99 -4.29 -8.42
C SER A 115 31.02 -3.45 -7.67
N GLU A 116 30.67 -2.89 -6.51
CA GLU A 116 31.60 -2.11 -5.68
C GLU A 116 32.78 -2.98 -5.20
N GLN A 117 32.52 -4.20 -4.73
CA GLN A 117 33.57 -5.16 -4.37
C GLN A 117 34.45 -5.53 -5.56
N ARG A 118 33.86 -5.71 -6.74
CA ARG A 118 34.55 -6.02 -7.98
C ARG A 118 35.49 -4.90 -8.40
N ASP A 119 35.02 -3.65 -8.35
CA ASP A 119 35.83 -2.48 -8.72
C ASP A 119 36.93 -2.18 -7.71
N GLU A 120 36.73 -2.48 -6.42
CA GLU A 120 37.80 -2.40 -5.42
C GLU A 120 38.89 -3.47 -5.66
N ILE A 121 38.51 -4.71 -5.99
CA ILE A 121 39.46 -5.76 -6.38
C ILE A 121 40.21 -5.36 -7.67
N ALA A 122 39.53 -4.73 -8.64
CA ALA A 122 40.16 -4.23 -9.87
C ALA A 122 41.20 -3.12 -9.60
N LYS A 123 40.96 -2.22 -8.63
CA LYS A 123 41.98 -1.23 -8.20
C LYS A 123 43.21 -1.90 -7.58
N GLN A 124 42.99 -2.90 -6.71
CA GLN A 124 44.08 -3.67 -6.09
C GLN A 124 44.90 -4.42 -7.15
N PHE A 125 44.23 -5.01 -8.14
CA PHE A 125 44.88 -5.64 -9.29
C PHE A 125 45.79 -4.65 -10.04
N ASP A 126 45.26 -3.48 -10.42
CA ASP A 126 46.00 -2.42 -11.10
C ASP A 126 47.21 -1.92 -10.32
N GLU A 127 47.11 -1.86 -8.98
CA GLU A 127 48.21 -1.49 -8.09
C GLU A 127 49.30 -2.56 -8.07
N VAL A 128 48.95 -3.83 -7.82
CA VAL A 128 49.91 -4.95 -7.82
C VAL A 128 50.59 -5.12 -9.19
N VAL A 129 49.88 -4.87 -10.30
CA VAL A 129 50.45 -4.84 -11.66
C VAL A 129 51.51 -3.75 -11.78
N LYS A 130 51.22 -2.50 -11.36
CA LYS A 130 52.18 -1.38 -11.40
C LYS A 130 53.41 -1.68 -10.57
N GLU A 131 53.25 -2.23 -9.37
CA GLU A 131 54.38 -2.61 -8.51
C GLU A 131 55.24 -3.72 -9.12
N ARG A 132 54.61 -4.78 -9.66
CA ARG A 132 55.32 -5.87 -10.36
C ARG A 132 56.16 -5.33 -11.52
N ASP A 133 55.59 -4.41 -12.30
CA ASP A 133 56.27 -3.86 -13.48
C ASP A 133 57.38 -2.87 -13.10
N GLY A 134 57.24 -2.18 -11.96
CA GLY A 134 58.32 -1.46 -11.29
C GLY A 134 59.51 -2.38 -10.94
N LEU A 135 59.27 -3.45 -10.18
CA LEU A 135 60.30 -4.45 -9.84
C LEU A 135 60.93 -5.08 -11.09
N ARG A 136 60.14 -5.34 -12.14
CA ARG A 136 60.61 -5.86 -13.43
C ARG A 136 61.54 -4.87 -14.16
N SER A 137 61.27 -3.57 -14.03
CA SER A 137 62.15 -2.49 -14.53
C SER A 137 63.47 -2.45 -13.76
N GLU A 138 63.45 -2.56 -12.43
CA GLU A 138 64.65 -2.58 -11.58
C GLU A 138 65.54 -3.80 -11.85
N ILE A 139 64.94 -5.00 -12.04
CA ILE A 139 65.64 -6.20 -12.51
C ILE A 139 66.29 -5.92 -13.87
N GLY A 140 65.57 -5.27 -14.79
CA GLY A 140 66.07 -4.89 -16.11
C GLY A 140 67.29 -3.96 -16.04
N GLN A 141 67.22 -2.91 -15.24
CA GLN A 141 68.32 -1.96 -15.00
C GLN A 141 69.53 -2.65 -14.37
N SER A 142 69.32 -3.44 -13.30
CA SER A 142 70.39 -4.16 -12.61
C SER A 142 71.06 -5.20 -13.50
N THR A 143 70.28 -5.95 -14.28
CA THR A 143 70.80 -6.90 -15.27
C THR A 143 71.58 -6.18 -16.38
N HIS A 144 71.09 -5.03 -16.85
CA HIS A 144 71.79 -4.24 -17.87
C HIS A 144 73.13 -3.67 -17.36
N MET A 145 73.20 -3.25 -16.08
CA MET A 145 74.46 -2.84 -15.45
C MET A 145 75.48 -3.99 -15.40
N LEU A 146 75.05 -5.20 -15.00
CA LEU A 146 75.91 -6.40 -14.98
C LEU A 146 76.41 -6.74 -16.40
N VAL A 147 75.51 -6.85 -17.39
CA VAL A 147 75.89 -7.16 -18.78
C VAL A 147 76.83 -6.10 -19.35
N THR A 148 76.54 -4.82 -19.17
CA THR A 148 77.40 -3.72 -19.63
C THR A 148 78.76 -3.72 -18.92
N GLY A 149 78.80 -4.10 -17.64
CA GLY A 149 80.04 -4.29 -16.89
C GLY A 149 80.89 -5.43 -17.46
N ILE A 150 80.26 -6.60 -17.69
CA ILE A 150 80.88 -7.78 -18.31
C ILE A 150 81.40 -7.45 -19.71
N GLU A 151 80.63 -6.76 -20.55
CA GLU A 151 81.05 -6.32 -21.89
C GLU A 151 82.26 -5.37 -21.85
N LYS A 152 82.25 -4.37 -20.94
CA LYS A 152 83.37 -3.44 -20.76
C LYS A 152 84.64 -4.14 -20.27
N ILE A 153 84.52 -5.15 -19.40
CA ILE A 153 85.65 -5.97 -18.94
C ILE A 153 86.15 -6.87 -20.09
N SER A 154 85.23 -7.58 -20.75
CA SER A 154 85.51 -8.47 -21.89
C SER A 154 86.22 -7.73 -23.03
N GLY A 155 85.75 -6.54 -23.42
CA GLY A 155 86.40 -5.69 -24.43
C GLY A 155 87.82 -5.26 -24.05
N LYS A 156 88.04 -4.89 -22.77
CA LYS A 156 89.40 -4.59 -22.26
C LYS A 156 90.31 -5.82 -22.30
N VAL A 157 89.82 -6.99 -21.87
CA VAL A 157 90.57 -8.27 -21.91
C VAL A 157 90.84 -8.71 -23.36
N SER A 158 89.90 -8.50 -24.28
CA SER A 158 90.07 -8.78 -25.71
C SER A 158 91.16 -7.88 -26.34
N ASN A 159 91.24 -6.61 -25.93
CA ASN A 159 92.33 -5.72 -26.36
C ASN A 159 93.72 -6.21 -25.89
N PHE A 160 93.83 -6.92 -24.76
CA PHE A 160 95.06 -7.62 -24.36
C PHE A 160 95.35 -8.90 -25.16
N LYS A 161 94.35 -9.46 -25.88
CA LYS A 161 94.50 -10.70 -26.68
C LYS A 161 95.00 -10.44 -28.11
N ASN A 162 94.85 -9.20 -28.59
CA ASN A 162 95.28 -8.76 -29.93
C ASN A 162 96.80 -8.52 -30.08
N PHE A 163 97.63 -8.87 -29.09
CA PHE A 163 99.10 -8.85 -29.20
C PHE A 163 99.69 -9.95 -30.11
N THR A 164 98.86 -10.72 -30.80
CA THR A 164 99.25 -11.86 -31.65
C THR A 164 99.83 -11.48 -33.02
N ALA A 165 99.90 -10.19 -33.38
CA ALA A 165 100.30 -9.75 -34.72
C ALA A 165 101.57 -8.85 -34.81
N ASN A 166 102.10 -8.28 -33.71
CA ASN A 166 103.46 -7.70 -33.69
C ASN A 166 103.93 -7.30 -32.28
N GLY A 167 105.01 -7.95 -31.81
CA GLY A 167 105.99 -7.40 -30.86
C GLY A 167 105.55 -6.96 -29.45
N LEU A 168 105.94 -7.73 -28.43
CA LEU A 168 105.99 -7.24 -27.03
C LEU A 168 106.86 -5.97 -26.91
N PRO A 169 106.44 -4.94 -26.13
CA PRO A 169 107.33 -3.85 -25.74
C PRO A 169 108.45 -4.36 -24.82
N LYS A 170 109.63 -4.63 -25.39
CA LYS A 170 110.85 -4.87 -24.60
C LYS A 170 111.32 -3.57 -23.99
N SER A 171 111.01 -3.32 -22.72
CA SER A 171 111.72 -2.35 -21.89
C SER A 171 112.66 -3.08 -20.93
N GLN A 172 113.94 -2.69 -20.94
CA GLN A 172 115.05 -3.53 -20.48
C GLN A 172 115.84 -2.83 -19.35
N LYS A 173 115.33 -3.00 -18.12
CA LYS A 173 115.91 -2.74 -16.78
C LYS A 173 114.69 -2.77 -15.82
N TRP A 174 114.61 -3.58 -14.78
CA TRP A 174 115.66 -3.92 -13.80
C TRP A 174 115.66 -5.41 -13.36
N MET A 175 116.79 -5.78 -12.75
CA MET A 175 117.15 -7.07 -12.15
C MET A 175 116.48 -7.31 -10.77
N PRO A 176 116.59 -8.51 -10.15
CA PRO A 176 115.57 -9.00 -9.23
C PRO A 176 115.66 -8.42 -7.81
N HIS A 177 114.54 -7.86 -7.35
CA HIS A 177 114.20 -7.77 -5.93
C HIS A 177 112.83 -8.44 -5.74
N LEU A 178 112.78 -9.53 -4.95
CA LEU A 178 111.65 -10.47 -4.86
C LEU A 178 110.40 -9.90 -4.15
N SER A 179 110.23 -8.57 -4.10
CA SER A 179 109.18 -7.88 -3.34
C SER A 179 108.53 -6.67 -4.04
N LEU A 180 108.91 -6.34 -5.28
CA LEU A 180 108.24 -5.27 -6.05
C LEU A 180 107.25 -5.75 -7.11
N GLY A 181 107.35 -7.00 -7.57
CA GLY A 181 106.40 -7.57 -8.55
C GLY A 181 105.11 -8.11 -7.93
N MET A 182 105.08 -8.40 -6.63
CA MET A 182 103.90 -8.91 -5.94
C MET A 182 102.85 -7.81 -5.73
N ARG A 183 103.25 -6.61 -5.26
CA ARG A 183 102.30 -5.54 -4.87
C ARG A 183 101.25 -5.17 -5.93
N PRO A 184 101.58 -4.97 -7.24
CA PRO A 184 100.55 -4.68 -8.24
C PRO A 184 99.64 -5.88 -8.55
N ARG A 185 100.15 -7.10 -8.36
CA ARG A 185 99.42 -8.35 -8.60
C ARG A 185 98.46 -8.65 -7.45
N GLU A 186 98.93 -8.49 -6.22
CA GLU A 186 98.12 -8.56 -4.99
C GLU A 186 97.01 -7.50 -5.01
N GLN A 187 97.29 -6.28 -5.43
CA GLN A 187 96.28 -5.22 -5.62
C GLN A 187 95.23 -5.59 -6.69
N MET A 188 95.65 -6.21 -7.80
CA MET A 188 94.74 -6.66 -8.85
C MET A 188 93.89 -7.86 -8.37
N GLU A 189 94.49 -8.81 -7.67
CA GLU A 189 93.79 -9.95 -7.06
C GLU A 189 92.79 -9.46 -6.01
N GLN A 190 93.15 -8.50 -5.16
CA GLN A 190 92.26 -7.85 -4.19
C GLN A 190 91.08 -7.14 -4.87
N ARG A 191 91.32 -6.38 -5.95
CA ARG A 191 90.24 -5.75 -6.75
C ARG A 191 89.34 -6.78 -7.44
N ASN A 192 89.88 -7.92 -7.88
CA ASN A 192 89.08 -8.99 -8.46
C ASN A 192 88.16 -9.65 -7.41
N TYR A 193 88.62 -9.84 -6.17
CA TYR A 193 87.77 -10.30 -5.08
C TYR A 193 86.68 -9.28 -4.72
N GLU A 194 87.01 -7.99 -4.70
CA GLU A 194 86.05 -6.90 -4.46
C GLU A 194 84.93 -6.89 -5.53
N ILE A 195 85.30 -6.95 -6.83
CA ILE A 195 84.34 -7.05 -7.95
C ILE A 195 83.51 -8.34 -7.85
N ALA A 196 84.10 -9.48 -7.47
CA ALA A 196 83.35 -10.73 -7.31
C ALA A 196 82.31 -10.64 -6.18
N ILE A 197 82.61 -9.92 -5.10
CA ILE A 197 81.67 -9.64 -4.01
C ILE A 197 80.55 -8.71 -4.50
N GLU A 198 80.88 -7.61 -5.18
CA GLU A 198 79.89 -6.67 -5.75
C GLU A 198 78.94 -7.36 -6.73
N VAL A 199 79.46 -8.21 -7.63
CA VAL A 199 78.65 -9.01 -8.56
C VAL A 199 77.78 -10.01 -7.80
N SER A 200 78.32 -10.72 -6.81
CA SER A 200 77.54 -11.67 -5.99
C SER A 200 76.41 -10.97 -5.22
N GLN A 201 76.63 -9.74 -4.75
CA GLN A 201 75.62 -8.91 -4.09
C GLN A 201 74.53 -8.49 -5.07
N LEU A 202 74.89 -8.01 -6.27
CA LEU A 202 73.93 -7.66 -7.32
C LEU A 202 73.12 -8.88 -7.80
N GLU A 203 73.75 -10.04 -7.94
CA GLU A 203 73.08 -11.30 -8.27
C GLU A 203 72.09 -11.73 -7.18
N ALA A 204 72.45 -11.60 -5.90
CA ALA A 204 71.55 -11.87 -4.78
C ALA A 204 70.36 -10.90 -4.74
N THR A 205 70.58 -9.59 -4.97
CA THR A 205 69.50 -8.59 -5.08
C THR A 205 68.57 -8.90 -6.25
N ILE A 206 69.11 -9.22 -7.43
CA ILE A 206 68.32 -9.65 -8.59
C ILE A 206 67.54 -10.94 -8.30
N GLY A 207 68.11 -11.87 -7.52
CA GLY A 207 67.43 -13.08 -7.06
C GLY A 207 66.19 -12.77 -6.21
N GLY A 208 66.35 -11.91 -5.19
CA GLY A 208 65.24 -11.46 -4.32
C GLY A 208 64.13 -10.74 -5.10
N LEU A 209 64.49 -9.78 -5.96
CA LEU A 209 63.52 -9.06 -6.80
C LEU A 209 62.76 -10.01 -7.74
N ARG A 210 63.41 -11.06 -8.27
CA ARG A 210 62.74 -12.08 -9.10
C ARG A 210 61.72 -12.89 -8.28
N GLU A 211 62.04 -13.24 -7.04
CA GLU A 211 61.11 -13.94 -6.16
C GLU A 211 59.87 -13.07 -5.85
N GLU A 212 60.07 -11.78 -5.57
CA GLU A 212 58.97 -10.82 -5.39
C GLU A 212 58.10 -10.67 -6.64
N VAL A 213 58.70 -10.58 -7.84
CA VAL A 213 57.96 -10.57 -9.11
C VAL A 213 57.13 -11.84 -9.28
N THR A 214 57.64 -13.02 -8.90
CA THR A 214 56.84 -14.27 -8.95
C THR A 214 55.69 -14.26 -7.94
N LYS A 215 55.89 -13.75 -6.72
CA LYS A 215 54.82 -13.61 -5.72
C LYS A 215 53.72 -12.66 -6.20
N LYS A 216 54.08 -11.49 -6.73
CA LYS A 216 53.11 -10.54 -7.30
C LYS A 216 52.40 -11.10 -8.54
N ALA A 217 53.08 -11.89 -9.38
CA ALA A 217 52.43 -12.60 -10.49
C ALA A 217 51.36 -13.60 -10.02
N THR A 218 51.62 -14.38 -8.96
CA THR A 218 50.59 -15.29 -8.40
C THR A 218 49.46 -14.54 -7.71
N LEU A 219 49.70 -13.35 -7.14
CA LEU A 219 48.65 -12.50 -6.58
C LEU A 219 47.73 -11.93 -7.68
N ILE A 220 48.32 -11.50 -8.80
CA ILE A 220 47.63 -11.02 -10.01
C ILE A 220 46.71 -12.10 -10.58
N GLU A 221 47.18 -13.35 -10.73
CA GLU A 221 46.37 -14.48 -11.20
C GLU A 221 45.18 -14.78 -10.27
N ASN A 222 45.38 -14.69 -8.95
CA ASN A 222 44.31 -14.85 -7.96
C ASN A 222 43.28 -13.70 -8.02
N LEU A 223 43.72 -12.46 -8.23
CA LEU A 223 42.85 -11.29 -8.37
C LEU A 223 42.08 -11.28 -9.70
N GLU A 224 42.72 -11.67 -10.81
CA GLU A 224 42.05 -11.93 -12.10
C GLU A 224 40.90 -12.92 -11.94
N LYS A 225 41.15 -14.02 -11.22
CA LYS A 225 40.13 -15.03 -10.94
C LYS A 225 38.98 -14.48 -10.11
N THR A 226 39.24 -13.72 -9.05
CA THR A 226 38.15 -13.17 -8.21
C THR A 226 37.36 -12.06 -8.91
N VAL A 227 37.97 -11.29 -9.83
CA VAL A 227 37.23 -10.36 -10.71
C VAL A 227 36.31 -11.15 -11.65
N ALA A 228 36.81 -12.20 -12.31
CA ALA A 228 36.00 -13.04 -13.20
C ALA A 228 34.81 -13.70 -12.47
N GLU A 229 35.04 -14.24 -11.26
CA GLU A 229 33.99 -14.81 -10.40
C GLU A 229 32.95 -13.77 -9.91
N LYS A 230 33.26 -12.47 -9.97
CA LYS A 230 32.34 -11.38 -9.64
C LYS A 230 31.58 -10.90 -10.87
N ASP A 231 32.27 -10.76 -12.01
CA ASP A 231 31.66 -10.41 -13.30
C ASP A 231 30.61 -11.48 -13.72
N GLU A 232 30.90 -12.77 -13.49
CA GLU A 232 29.93 -13.86 -13.72
C GLU A 232 28.68 -13.74 -12.81
N LYS A 233 28.86 -13.35 -11.54
CA LYS A 233 27.73 -13.15 -10.61
C LYS A 233 26.89 -11.93 -10.97
N ILE A 234 27.51 -10.84 -11.44
CA ILE A 234 26.79 -9.66 -11.93
C ILE A 234 25.94 -10.05 -13.14
N TYR A 235 26.52 -10.77 -14.10
CA TYR A 235 25.80 -11.26 -15.28
C TYR A 235 24.59 -12.14 -14.92
N GLU A 236 24.76 -13.07 -13.99
CA GLU A 236 23.68 -13.96 -13.56
C GLU A 236 22.54 -13.20 -12.85
N ILE A 237 22.89 -12.23 -11.98
CA ILE A 237 21.91 -11.35 -11.34
C ILE A 237 21.15 -10.51 -12.39
N GLU A 238 21.84 -9.96 -13.40
CA GLU A 238 21.19 -9.18 -14.46
C GLU A 238 20.30 -10.05 -15.36
N ARG A 239 20.68 -11.31 -15.62
CA ARG A 239 19.86 -12.30 -16.33
C ARG A 239 18.57 -12.59 -15.56
N GLU A 240 18.66 -12.92 -14.27
CA GLU A 240 17.48 -13.20 -13.43
C GLU A 240 16.56 -11.99 -13.28
N MET A 241 17.10 -10.77 -13.16
CA MET A 241 16.28 -9.55 -13.14
C MET A 241 15.54 -9.33 -14.47
N SER A 242 16.18 -9.58 -15.61
CA SER A 242 15.53 -9.44 -16.92
C SER A 242 14.39 -10.45 -17.10
N GLU A 243 14.58 -11.69 -16.66
CA GLU A 243 13.56 -12.75 -16.72
C GLU A 243 12.35 -12.41 -15.84
N LYS A 244 12.57 -11.96 -14.59
CA LYS A 244 11.49 -11.47 -13.70
C LYS A 244 10.75 -10.25 -14.26
N LEU A 245 11.46 -9.34 -14.93
CA LEU A 245 10.86 -8.16 -15.53
C LEU A 245 9.94 -8.52 -16.70
N ASP A 246 10.35 -9.47 -17.54
CA ASP A 246 9.52 -9.94 -18.66
C ASP A 246 8.29 -10.74 -18.19
N THR A 247 8.36 -11.52 -17.10
CA THR A 247 7.16 -12.18 -16.54
C THR A 247 6.14 -11.15 -16.03
N VAL A 248 6.56 -10.18 -15.21
CA VAL A 248 5.68 -9.10 -14.71
C VAL A 248 5.08 -8.29 -15.86
N LYS A 249 5.87 -8.02 -16.91
CA LYS A 249 5.40 -7.29 -18.09
C LYS A 249 4.33 -8.06 -18.87
N ASN A 250 4.42 -9.39 -18.93
CA ASN A 250 3.38 -10.23 -19.56
C ASN A 250 2.11 -10.26 -18.70
N GLU A 251 2.22 -10.47 -17.39
CA GLU A 251 1.08 -10.38 -16.45
C GLU A 251 0.37 -9.01 -16.52
N ALA A 252 1.14 -7.92 -16.62
CA ALA A 252 0.61 -6.57 -16.78
C ALA A 252 -0.06 -6.32 -18.16
N LEU A 253 0.25 -7.11 -19.19
CA LEU A 253 -0.47 -7.09 -20.47
C LEU A 253 -1.79 -7.85 -20.38
N GLU A 254 -1.81 -9.00 -19.71
CA GLU A 254 -3.05 -9.78 -19.47
C GLU A 254 -4.06 -8.98 -18.63
N LEU A 255 -3.61 -8.35 -17.54
CA LEU A 255 -4.45 -7.47 -16.72
C LEU A 255 -4.98 -6.26 -17.49
N ARG A 256 -4.15 -5.68 -18.39
CA ARG A 256 -4.58 -4.56 -19.25
C ARG A 256 -5.65 -4.99 -20.24
N GLN A 257 -5.54 -6.20 -20.79
CA GLN A 257 -6.57 -6.76 -21.67
C GLN A 257 -7.88 -6.96 -20.89
N LEU A 258 -7.80 -7.55 -19.69
CA LEU A 258 -8.98 -7.75 -18.84
C LEU A 258 -9.69 -6.41 -18.51
N VAL A 259 -8.92 -5.37 -18.14
CA VAL A 259 -9.47 -4.01 -17.93
C VAL A 259 -10.18 -3.50 -19.19
N SER A 260 -9.58 -3.64 -20.37
CA SER A 260 -10.22 -3.23 -21.64
C SER A 260 -11.55 -3.97 -21.88
N GLU A 261 -11.62 -5.27 -21.56
CA GLU A 261 -12.84 -6.06 -21.70
C GLU A 261 -13.94 -5.65 -20.68
N TYR A 262 -13.57 -5.08 -19.54
CA TYR A 262 -14.53 -4.50 -18.59
C TYR A 262 -14.95 -3.09 -18.99
N ASP A 263 -14.04 -2.25 -19.49
CA ASP A 263 -14.35 -0.91 -20.02
C ASP A 263 -15.33 -1.01 -21.20
N ASP A 264 -15.13 -1.96 -22.14
CA ASP A 264 -16.07 -2.20 -23.25
C ASP A 264 -17.48 -2.60 -22.76
N LYS A 265 -17.57 -3.42 -21.71
CA LYS A 265 -18.86 -3.80 -21.07
C LYS A 265 -19.50 -2.62 -20.35
N PHE A 266 -18.70 -1.77 -19.71
CA PHE A 266 -19.16 -0.55 -19.04
C PHE A 266 -19.73 0.44 -20.05
N ASN A 267 -18.97 0.80 -21.10
CA ASN A 267 -19.38 1.68 -22.19
C ASN A 267 -20.65 1.16 -22.91
N THR A 268 -20.77 -0.16 -23.08
CA THR A 268 -21.97 -0.81 -23.65
C THR A 268 -23.20 -0.68 -22.73
N SER A 269 -23.00 -0.51 -21.43
CA SER A 269 -24.07 -0.35 -20.44
C SER A 269 -24.46 1.12 -20.29
N GLU A 270 -23.46 2.02 -20.22
CA GLU A 270 -23.63 3.47 -20.21
C GLU A 270 -24.37 3.98 -21.45
N SER A 271 -24.02 3.49 -22.66
CA SER A 271 -24.73 3.85 -23.89
C SER A 271 -26.22 3.45 -23.90
N LYS A 272 -26.61 2.38 -23.19
CA LYS A 272 -28.01 2.00 -23.02
C LYS A 272 -28.71 2.95 -22.03
N MET A 273 -28.05 3.29 -20.93
CA MET A 273 -28.52 4.26 -19.95
C MET A 273 -28.78 5.63 -20.61
N GLU A 274 -27.83 6.16 -21.38
CA GLU A 274 -28.01 7.44 -22.07
C GLU A 274 -29.14 7.40 -23.12
N SER A 275 -29.36 6.25 -23.77
CA SER A 275 -30.52 6.07 -24.68
C SER A 275 -31.87 6.12 -23.96
N GLN A 276 -31.92 5.70 -22.69
CA GLN A 276 -33.13 5.75 -21.86
C GLN A 276 -33.37 7.14 -21.28
N ARG A 277 -32.32 7.90 -20.95
CA ARG A 277 -32.38 9.29 -20.48
C ARG A 277 -33.19 10.20 -21.42
N HIS A 278 -33.02 10.03 -22.73
CA HIS A 278 -33.77 10.80 -23.73
C HIS A 278 -35.28 10.52 -23.69
N LEU A 279 -35.68 9.25 -23.56
CA LEU A 279 -37.09 8.85 -23.44
C LEU A 279 -37.74 9.41 -22.15
N LEU A 280 -36.97 9.45 -21.06
CA LEU A 280 -37.40 9.96 -19.77
C LEU A 280 -37.65 11.48 -19.80
N ILE A 281 -36.80 12.23 -20.51
CA ILE A 281 -36.99 13.67 -20.75
C ILE A 281 -38.26 13.93 -21.56
N ASP A 282 -38.56 13.11 -22.56
CA ASP A 282 -39.81 13.19 -23.34
C ASP A 282 -41.05 12.88 -22.48
N GLN A 283 -40.96 11.88 -21.59
CA GLN A 283 -42.03 11.54 -20.63
C GLN A 283 -42.31 12.69 -19.67
N LEU A 284 -41.28 13.27 -19.05
CA LEU A 284 -41.41 14.40 -18.13
C LEU A 284 -42.03 15.62 -18.82
N ASN A 285 -41.64 15.89 -20.09
CA ASN A 285 -42.26 16.92 -20.93
C ASN A 285 -43.76 16.67 -21.22
N LEU A 286 -44.18 15.40 -21.31
CA LEU A 286 -45.57 15.03 -21.52
C LEU A 286 -46.38 15.21 -20.21
N VAL A 287 -45.80 14.80 -19.08
CA VAL A 287 -46.36 14.96 -17.73
C VAL A 287 -46.65 16.43 -17.44
N SER A 288 -45.68 17.35 -17.62
CA SER A 288 -45.92 18.79 -17.38
C SER A 288 -47.08 19.35 -18.23
N LYS A 289 -47.19 18.94 -19.51
CA LYS A 289 -48.30 19.38 -20.39
C LYS A 289 -49.66 18.83 -19.96
N ILE A 290 -49.72 17.60 -19.46
CA ILE A 290 -50.98 17.01 -18.96
C ILE A 290 -51.39 17.70 -17.66
N HIS A 291 -50.42 17.98 -16.78
CA HIS A 291 -50.64 18.68 -15.51
C HIS A 291 -51.21 20.11 -15.74
N GLU A 292 -50.63 20.88 -16.67
CA GLU A 292 -51.19 22.19 -17.09
C GLU A 292 -52.65 22.07 -17.56
N ARG A 293 -52.95 21.08 -18.40
CA ARG A 293 -54.30 20.89 -18.97
C ARG A 293 -55.36 20.48 -17.96
N ILE A 294 -54.99 19.69 -16.95
CA ILE A 294 -55.92 19.33 -15.87
C ILE A 294 -56.18 20.56 -14.99
N TYR A 295 -55.16 21.39 -14.75
CA TYR A 295 -55.31 22.63 -14.00
C TYR A 295 -56.24 23.63 -14.72
N ASP A 296 -56.13 23.78 -16.04
CA ASP A 296 -57.09 24.55 -16.86
C ASP A 296 -58.54 24.10 -16.61
N ILE A 297 -58.79 22.78 -16.54
CA ILE A 297 -60.12 22.21 -16.32
C ILE A 297 -60.61 22.46 -14.89
N ILE A 298 -59.75 22.32 -13.88
CA ILE A 298 -60.10 22.61 -12.47
C ILE A 298 -60.61 24.04 -12.32
N ASN A 299 -59.92 25.02 -12.93
CA ASN A 299 -60.32 26.43 -12.88
C ASN A 299 -61.68 26.72 -13.55
N ILE A 300 -62.08 25.90 -14.53
CA ILE A 300 -63.38 26.02 -15.21
C ILE A 300 -64.50 25.41 -14.36
N VAL A 301 -64.24 24.29 -13.68
CA VAL A 301 -65.24 23.56 -12.87
C VAL A 301 -65.42 24.18 -11.48
N ASP A 302 -64.37 24.76 -10.89
CA ASP A 302 -64.42 25.45 -9.60
C ASP A 302 -63.52 26.70 -9.59
N ALA A 303 -64.16 27.86 -9.78
CA ALA A 303 -63.50 29.16 -9.79
C ALA A 303 -63.04 29.66 -8.40
N SER A 304 -63.21 28.88 -7.33
CA SER A 304 -62.98 29.33 -5.94
C SER A 304 -61.69 28.84 -5.27
N ASN A 305 -60.92 27.94 -5.92
CA ASN A 305 -59.68 27.38 -5.35
C ASN A 305 -58.48 27.60 -6.28
N SER A 306 -57.73 28.68 -6.04
CA SER A 306 -56.65 29.17 -6.93
C SER A 306 -55.27 29.30 -6.25
N GLU A 307 -54.93 28.39 -5.32
CA GLU A 307 -53.67 28.46 -4.53
C GLU A 307 -52.75 27.21 -4.64
N LEU A 308 -52.94 26.33 -5.63
CA LEU A 308 -52.12 25.11 -5.80
C LEU A 308 -51.44 25.01 -7.18
N SER A 309 -50.89 26.12 -7.68
CA SER A 309 -50.07 26.13 -8.89
C SER A 309 -48.68 26.72 -8.63
N GLU A 310 -47.73 25.86 -8.29
CA GLU A 310 -46.31 26.11 -8.51
C GLU A 310 -45.74 24.91 -9.29
N SER A 311 -45.27 25.16 -10.52
CA SER A 311 -44.91 24.09 -11.46
C SER A 311 -43.58 23.44 -11.07
N LEU A 312 -43.65 22.38 -10.28
CA LEU A 312 -42.46 21.68 -9.76
C LEU A 312 -41.76 20.80 -10.81
N PHE A 313 -42.47 20.38 -11.86
CA PHE A 313 -42.00 19.40 -12.84
C PHE A 313 -41.43 20.09 -14.09
N LEU A 314 -40.18 20.55 -14.01
CA LEU A 314 -39.42 21.05 -15.16
C LEU A 314 -38.43 19.99 -15.66
N PRO A 315 -38.29 19.78 -16.98
CA PRO A 315 -37.20 18.98 -17.52
C PRO A 315 -35.85 19.62 -17.18
N GLN A 316 -35.03 18.93 -16.39
CA GLN A 316 -33.68 19.36 -16.03
C GLN A 316 -32.65 18.34 -16.52
N GLU A 317 -31.44 18.82 -16.86
CA GLU A 317 -30.30 17.96 -17.23
C GLU A 317 -29.68 17.20 -16.03
N THR A 318 -30.46 16.99 -14.97
CA THR A 318 -30.08 16.26 -13.75
C THR A 318 -29.95 14.75 -13.97
N ASP A 319 -29.57 14.06 -12.90
CA ASP A 319 -29.40 12.61 -12.86
C ASP A 319 -30.67 11.87 -13.33
N MET A 320 -30.50 10.67 -13.91
CA MET A 320 -31.63 9.85 -14.36
C MET A 320 -32.53 9.45 -13.21
N GLU A 321 -31.96 9.15 -12.03
CA GLU A 321 -32.72 8.77 -10.84
C GLU A 321 -33.63 9.91 -10.36
N GLU A 322 -33.14 11.16 -10.45
CA GLU A 322 -33.91 12.36 -10.11
C GLU A 322 -35.00 12.67 -11.16
N ASN A 323 -34.72 12.45 -12.44
CA ASN A 323 -35.73 12.55 -13.50
C ASN A 323 -36.82 11.47 -13.42
N ILE A 324 -36.49 10.24 -12.98
CA ILE A 324 -37.49 9.17 -12.70
C ILE A 324 -38.40 9.62 -11.56
N ARG A 325 -37.82 10.06 -10.43
CA ARG A 325 -38.58 10.59 -9.28
C ARG A 325 -39.50 11.75 -9.66
N ALA A 326 -39.00 12.70 -10.45
CA ALA A 326 -39.79 13.84 -10.92
C ALA A 326 -40.95 13.42 -11.83
N SER A 327 -40.73 12.43 -12.72
CA SER A 327 -41.79 11.91 -13.59
C SER A 327 -42.86 11.14 -12.81
N LEU A 328 -42.47 10.34 -11.81
CA LEU A 328 -43.40 9.60 -10.95
C LEU A 328 -44.27 10.56 -10.13
N ALA A 329 -43.66 11.49 -9.40
CA ALA A 329 -44.39 12.49 -8.60
C ALA A 329 -45.33 13.36 -9.46
N GLY A 330 -44.93 13.65 -10.71
CA GLY A 330 -45.79 14.35 -11.66
C GLY A 330 -46.98 13.51 -12.14
N MET A 331 -46.81 12.19 -12.33
CA MET A 331 -47.90 11.26 -12.66
C MET A 331 -48.86 11.04 -11.49
N GLU A 332 -48.36 10.93 -10.25
CA GLU A 332 -49.18 10.90 -9.02
C GLU A 332 -50.02 12.17 -8.87
N SER A 333 -49.41 13.35 -9.07
CA SER A 333 -50.13 14.63 -9.05
C SER A 333 -51.24 14.68 -10.12
N ILE A 334 -50.94 14.25 -11.35
CA ILE A 334 -51.92 14.13 -12.44
C ILE A 334 -53.11 13.24 -12.03
N TYR A 335 -52.85 12.11 -11.36
CA TYR A 335 -53.90 11.18 -10.95
C TYR A 335 -54.84 11.79 -9.91
N GLU A 336 -54.31 12.40 -8.84
CA GLU A 336 -55.13 13.05 -7.80
C GLU A 336 -55.88 14.29 -8.33
N LEU A 337 -55.24 15.09 -9.19
CA LEU A 337 -55.92 16.21 -9.85
C LEU A 337 -57.05 15.73 -10.78
N THR A 338 -56.83 14.65 -11.54
CA THR A 338 -57.86 14.04 -12.40
C THR A 338 -59.05 13.54 -11.57
N ARG A 339 -58.78 12.85 -10.45
CA ARG A 339 -59.80 12.40 -9.51
C ARG A 339 -60.62 13.58 -8.97
N MET A 340 -59.97 14.67 -8.55
CA MET A 340 -60.64 15.87 -8.07
C MET A 340 -61.54 16.51 -9.14
N VAL A 341 -61.10 16.56 -10.40
CA VAL A 341 -61.93 17.01 -11.54
C VAL A 341 -63.18 16.14 -11.69
N VAL A 342 -63.03 14.81 -11.65
CA VAL A 342 -64.16 13.87 -11.81
C VAL A 342 -65.18 14.02 -10.69
N GLU A 343 -64.71 14.10 -9.43
CA GLU A 343 -65.58 14.30 -8.27
C GLU A 343 -66.35 15.63 -8.37
N LYS A 344 -65.67 16.77 -8.62
CA LYS A 344 -66.35 18.08 -8.77
C LYS A 344 -67.30 18.14 -9.98
N THR A 345 -66.95 17.51 -11.10
CA THR A 345 -67.80 17.49 -12.30
C THR A 345 -69.09 16.69 -12.07
N ARG A 346 -69.00 15.55 -11.36
CA ARG A 346 -70.17 14.77 -10.95
C ARG A 346 -71.10 15.61 -10.07
N ASP A 347 -70.54 16.28 -9.06
CA ASP A 347 -71.34 17.04 -8.09
C ASP A 347 -72.10 18.20 -8.79
N LEU A 348 -71.46 18.88 -9.76
CA LEU A 348 -72.09 19.89 -10.62
C LEU A 348 -73.20 19.31 -11.52
N VAL A 349 -73.00 18.11 -12.09
CA VAL A 349 -74.00 17.42 -12.91
C VAL A 349 -75.20 16.97 -12.07
N GLU A 350 -74.97 16.50 -10.84
CA GLU A 350 -76.06 16.16 -9.92
C GLU A 350 -76.89 17.39 -9.51
N GLU A 351 -76.25 18.54 -9.27
CA GLU A 351 -76.95 19.80 -9.02
C GLU A 351 -77.86 20.19 -10.20
N LYS A 352 -77.33 20.14 -11.44
CA LYS A 352 -78.10 20.45 -12.65
C LYS A 352 -79.23 19.46 -12.91
N ASN A 353 -79.05 18.18 -12.61
CA ASN A 353 -80.12 17.19 -12.71
C ASN A 353 -81.26 17.43 -11.70
N ARG A 354 -80.97 17.97 -10.52
CA ARG A 354 -82.00 18.39 -9.54
C ARG A 354 -82.77 19.62 -10.05
N GLU A 355 -82.10 20.59 -10.67
CA GLU A 355 -82.78 21.73 -11.32
C GLU A 355 -83.70 21.28 -12.47
N ILE A 356 -83.25 20.39 -13.35
CA ILE A 356 -84.06 19.88 -14.47
C ILE A 356 -85.31 19.17 -13.96
N LYS A 357 -85.20 18.34 -12.93
CA LYS A 357 -86.35 17.62 -12.35
C LYS A 357 -87.40 18.58 -11.78
N ASN A 358 -86.97 19.68 -11.16
CA ASN A 358 -87.89 20.71 -10.65
C ASN A 358 -88.63 21.46 -11.79
N LEU A 359 -88.04 21.54 -12.99
CA LEU A 359 -88.67 22.16 -14.17
C LEU A 359 -89.68 21.23 -14.85
N ASP A 360 -89.36 19.94 -14.96
CA ASP A 360 -90.22 18.88 -15.53
C ASP A 360 -91.53 18.73 -14.72
N GLU A 361 -91.44 18.83 -13.39
CA GLU A 361 -92.60 18.87 -12.48
C GLU A 361 -93.47 20.14 -12.68
N THR A 362 -92.94 21.24 -13.21
CA THR A 362 -93.72 22.45 -13.55
C THR A 362 -94.29 22.45 -14.97
N GLU A 363 -93.78 21.62 -15.88
CA GLU A 363 -94.28 21.56 -17.26
C GLU A 363 -95.56 20.69 -17.36
N MET A 364 -95.68 19.67 -16.51
CA MET A 364 -96.88 18.82 -16.40
C MET A 364 -98.17 19.52 -15.94
N GLU A 365 -98.11 20.78 -15.46
CA GLU A 365 -99.28 21.50 -14.95
C GLU A 365 -99.97 22.41 -16.00
N THR A 366 -99.53 22.40 -17.28
CA THR A 366 -99.99 23.39 -18.29
C THR A 366 -100.67 22.85 -19.57
N VAL A 367 -100.82 21.53 -19.76
CA VAL A 367 -101.31 20.95 -21.03
C VAL A 367 -102.62 20.13 -20.87
N THR A 368 -103.71 20.77 -20.43
CA THR A 368 -105.09 20.18 -20.48
C THR A 368 -106.22 21.21 -20.69
N ALA A 369 -106.34 21.83 -21.88
CA ALA A 369 -107.56 22.59 -22.24
C ALA A 369 -107.82 22.79 -23.76
N SER A 370 -109.09 22.64 -24.16
CA SER A 370 -109.71 22.98 -25.47
C SER A 370 -109.37 22.09 -26.68
N SER A 371 -110.28 21.79 -27.63
CA SER A 371 -111.70 22.16 -27.80
C SER A 371 -112.56 21.04 -28.45
N ASP A 372 -113.87 21.29 -28.57
CA ASP A 372 -114.94 20.28 -28.73
C ASP A 372 -115.77 20.48 -30.03
N ASN A 373 -116.28 19.36 -30.60
CA ASN A 373 -117.53 19.18 -31.42
C ASN A 373 -117.69 19.54 -32.94
N LEU A 374 -118.16 18.52 -33.69
CA LEU A 374 -119.24 18.41 -34.73
C LEU A 374 -119.37 19.47 -35.89
N ASP A 375 -119.82 19.16 -37.12
CA ASP A 375 -120.37 17.94 -37.79
C ASP A 375 -120.35 18.10 -39.34
N ASP A 376 -120.94 17.13 -40.08
CA ASP A 376 -121.56 17.22 -41.44
C ASP A 376 -120.89 16.46 -42.62
N LEU A 377 -121.71 16.00 -43.59
CA LEU A 377 -121.51 14.77 -44.39
C LEU A 377 -121.55 14.96 -45.94
N GLU A 378 -121.24 13.86 -46.66
CA GLU A 378 -121.48 13.59 -48.11
C GLU A 378 -120.58 14.24 -49.19
N LYS A 379 -119.51 13.53 -49.59
CA LYS A 379 -119.01 13.51 -51.00
C LYS A 379 -118.14 12.30 -51.42
N ASP A 380 -118.41 11.14 -50.84
CA ASP A 380 -117.63 9.92 -51.03
C ASP A 380 -117.82 9.24 -52.39
N GLU A 381 -116.86 9.40 -53.32
CA GLU A 381 -116.37 8.34 -54.24
C GLU A 381 -115.24 8.83 -55.17
N ASN A 382 -115.40 9.99 -55.84
CA ASN A 382 -114.38 10.53 -56.74
C ASN A 382 -113.19 11.16 -56.00
N GLU A 383 -113.42 11.70 -54.80
CA GLU A 383 -112.34 12.17 -53.94
C GLU A 383 -111.54 10.98 -53.39
N ILE A 384 -112.18 9.84 -53.10
CA ILE A 384 -111.52 8.61 -52.63
C ILE A 384 -110.47 8.11 -53.63
N TYR A 385 -110.74 8.13 -54.95
CA TYR A 385 -109.75 7.73 -55.96
C TYR A 385 -108.55 8.69 -56.05
N ASN A 386 -108.78 10.01 -55.92
CA ASN A 386 -107.69 10.98 -55.89
C ASN A 386 -106.88 10.91 -54.59
N LEU A 387 -107.55 10.68 -53.45
CA LEU A 387 -106.93 10.46 -52.15
C LEU A 387 -106.11 9.17 -52.15
N ALA A 388 -106.61 8.10 -52.77
CA ALA A 388 -105.89 6.83 -52.92
C ALA A 388 -104.63 6.99 -53.79
N GLY A 389 -104.70 7.74 -54.90
CA GLY A 389 -103.51 8.05 -55.72
C GLY A 389 -102.50 8.95 -55.02
N ALA A 390 -102.96 9.94 -54.25
CA ALA A 390 -102.10 10.76 -53.39
C ALA A 390 -101.44 9.92 -52.29
N LEU A 391 -102.21 9.05 -51.63
CA LEU A 391 -101.75 8.12 -50.60
C LEU A 391 -100.74 7.11 -51.17
N GLU A 392 -100.96 6.57 -52.37
CA GLU A 392 -100.02 5.67 -53.03
C GLU A 392 -98.68 6.37 -53.32
N ASN A 393 -98.71 7.62 -53.76
CA ASN A 393 -97.49 8.41 -53.98
C ASN A 393 -96.77 8.75 -52.66
N VAL A 394 -97.52 9.10 -51.60
CA VAL A 394 -96.96 9.31 -50.25
C VAL A 394 -96.35 8.02 -49.69
N VAL A 395 -96.99 6.86 -49.90
CA VAL A 395 -96.49 5.54 -49.50
C VAL A 395 -95.23 5.15 -50.28
N LYS A 396 -95.14 5.47 -51.58
CA LYS A 396 -93.92 5.23 -52.36
C LYS A 396 -92.77 6.16 -51.96
N ALA A 397 -93.08 7.42 -51.66
CA ALA A 397 -92.09 8.37 -51.15
C ALA A 397 -91.54 7.93 -49.80
N SER A 398 -92.41 7.57 -48.85
CA SER A 398 -91.99 7.07 -47.54
C SER A 398 -91.28 5.71 -47.61
N GLN A 399 -91.65 4.83 -48.57
CA GLN A 399 -90.89 3.60 -48.82
C GLN A 399 -89.45 3.86 -49.27
N LEU A 400 -89.22 4.85 -50.14
CA LEU A 400 -87.86 5.23 -50.55
C LEU A 400 -87.08 5.86 -49.40
N GLU A 401 -87.71 6.74 -48.64
CA GLU A 401 -87.13 7.36 -47.44
C GLU A 401 -86.77 6.31 -46.37
N ILE A 402 -87.61 5.31 -46.14
CA ILE A 402 -87.33 4.17 -45.25
C ILE A 402 -86.08 3.39 -45.72
N ILE A 403 -85.91 3.18 -47.02
CA ILE A 403 -84.74 2.47 -47.58
C ILE A 403 -83.45 3.31 -47.41
N GLU A 404 -83.53 4.62 -47.65
CA GLU A 404 -82.38 5.53 -47.47
C GLU A 404 -81.98 5.67 -45.99
N LEU A 405 -82.95 5.74 -45.09
CA LEU A 405 -82.74 5.66 -43.64
C LEU A 405 -82.19 4.30 -43.20
N GLN A 406 -82.57 3.19 -43.84
CA GLN A 406 -81.99 1.88 -43.56
C GLN A 406 -80.52 1.79 -43.97
N HIS A 407 -80.15 2.28 -45.16
CA HIS A 407 -78.75 2.32 -45.59
C HIS A 407 -77.88 3.17 -44.66
N THR A 408 -78.32 4.38 -44.29
CA THR A 408 -77.56 5.25 -43.37
C THR A 408 -77.44 4.66 -41.97
N VAL A 409 -78.48 3.95 -41.47
CA VAL A 409 -78.39 3.19 -40.21
C VAL A 409 -77.39 2.04 -40.30
N ASP A 410 -77.30 1.35 -41.44
CA ASP A 410 -76.33 0.25 -41.63
C ASP A 410 -74.89 0.75 -41.83
N GLU A 411 -74.68 1.91 -42.45
CA GLU A 411 -73.38 2.60 -42.49
C GLU A 411 -72.94 3.02 -41.07
N LEU A 412 -73.81 3.67 -40.30
CA LEU A 412 -73.52 4.05 -38.91
C LEU A 412 -73.24 2.83 -38.01
N ARG A 413 -73.90 1.68 -38.25
CA ARG A 413 -73.58 0.41 -37.56
C ARG A 413 -72.19 -0.10 -37.92
N ALA A 414 -71.78 0.01 -39.19
CA ALA A 414 -70.45 -0.39 -39.63
C ALA A 414 -69.37 0.52 -39.01
N GLU A 415 -69.55 1.83 -39.03
CA GLU A 415 -68.65 2.81 -38.39
C GLU A 415 -68.54 2.58 -36.87
N LEU A 416 -69.67 2.37 -36.19
CA LEU A 416 -69.71 2.05 -34.76
C LEU A 416 -68.95 0.74 -34.45
N SER A 417 -69.07 -0.28 -35.32
CA SER A 417 -68.34 -1.54 -35.15
C SER A 417 -66.83 -1.36 -35.29
N LEU A 418 -66.38 -0.51 -36.22
CA LEU A 418 -64.96 -0.19 -36.43
C LEU A 418 -64.41 0.62 -35.25
N HIS A 419 -65.15 1.63 -34.79
CA HIS A 419 -64.75 2.45 -33.65
C HIS A 419 -64.67 1.62 -32.37
N LYS A 420 -65.62 0.71 -32.14
CA LYS A 420 -65.58 -0.27 -31.05
C LYS A 420 -64.32 -1.14 -31.10
N GLN A 421 -63.95 -1.68 -32.27
CA GLN A 421 -62.71 -2.46 -32.43
C GLN A 421 -61.46 -1.63 -32.12
N HIS A 422 -61.43 -0.35 -32.48
CA HIS A 422 -60.30 0.53 -32.18
C HIS A 422 -60.17 0.78 -30.66
N VAL A 423 -61.28 1.08 -29.98
CA VAL A 423 -61.31 1.26 -28.52
C VAL A 423 -60.92 -0.04 -27.79
N GLU A 424 -61.41 -1.20 -28.24
CA GLU A 424 -61.00 -2.50 -27.67
C GLU A 424 -59.50 -2.80 -27.88
N ALA A 425 -58.91 -2.38 -29.01
CA ALA A 425 -57.48 -2.51 -29.25
C ALA A 425 -56.66 -1.56 -28.36
N GLN A 426 -57.08 -0.30 -28.23
CA GLN A 426 -56.46 0.68 -27.33
C GLN A 426 -56.54 0.25 -25.86
N ALA A 427 -57.67 -0.30 -25.41
CA ALA A 427 -57.82 -0.81 -24.05
C ALA A 427 -56.87 -1.99 -23.75
N LYS A 428 -56.66 -2.89 -24.72
CA LYS A 428 -55.69 -4.00 -24.59
C LYS A 428 -54.25 -3.50 -24.51
N GLU A 429 -53.89 -2.50 -25.32
CA GLU A 429 -52.58 -1.85 -25.28
C GLU A 429 -52.35 -1.09 -23.96
N LEU A 430 -53.37 -0.36 -23.47
CA LEU A 430 -53.31 0.32 -22.18
C LEU A 430 -53.08 -0.67 -21.02
N ASN A 431 -53.85 -1.77 -20.99
CA ASN A 431 -53.69 -2.83 -20.00
C ASN A 431 -52.30 -3.48 -20.07
N HIS A 432 -51.74 -3.67 -21.28
CA HIS A 432 -50.38 -4.18 -21.42
C HIS A 432 -49.33 -3.21 -20.85
N ARG A 433 -49.52 -1.91 -21.02
CA ARG A 433 -48.64 -0.87 -20.46
C ARG A 433 -48.77 -0.74 -18.95
N MET A 434 -49.99 -0.79 -18.39
CA MET A 434 -50.20 -0.85 -16.93
C MET A 434 -49.44 -2.01 -16.30
N LEU A 435 -49.64 -3.24 -16.80
CA LEU A 435 -48.93 -4.42 -16.31
C LEU A 435 -47.40 -4.28 -16.45
N LYS A 436 -46.93 -3.49 -17.42
CA LYS A 436 -45.49 -3.23 -17.59
C LYS A 436 -44.95 -2.18 -16.61
N ILE A 437 -45.76 -1.21 -16.21
CA ILE A 437 -45.42 -0.22 -15.19
C ILE A 437 -45.34 -0.91 -13.82
N GLU A 438 -46.35 -1.71 -13.46
CA GLU A 438 -46.35 -2.51 -12.22
C GLU A 438 -45.11 -3.44 -12.13
N GLU A 439 -44.70 -4.06 -13.25
CA GLU A 439 -43.49 -4.92 -13.33
C GLU A 439 -42.18 -4.12 -13.16
N LEU A 440 -42.20 -2.81 -13.37
CA LEU A 440 -41.03 -1.92 -13.19
C LEU A 440 -40.99 -1.32 -11.78
N GLU A 441 -42.12 -0.86 -11.25
CA GLU A 441 -42.27 -0.37 -9.87
C GLU A 441 -41.83 -1.42 -8.85
N GLU A 442 -42.26 -2.67 -9.01
CA GLU A 442 -41.83 -3.78 -8.14
C GLU A 442 -40.32 -4.05 -8.25
N LYS A 443 -39.72 -3.86 -9.42
CA LYS A 443 -38.26 -4.02 -9.60
C LYS A 443 -37.48 -2.88 -8.97
N GLU A 444 -38.00 -1.66 -9.04
CA GLU A 444 -37.44 -0.50 -8.34
C GLU A 444 -37.49 -0.72 -6.83
N ARG A 445 -38.64 -1.13 -6.29
CA ARG A 445 -38.81 -1.46 -4.87
C ARG A 445 -37.77 -2.49 -4.39
N VAL A 446 -37.62 -3.59 -5.12
CA VAL A 446 -36.63 -4.66 -4.81
C VAL A 446 -35.19 -4.19 -5.00
N ALA A 447 -34.92 -3.25 -5.91
CA ALA A 447 -33.59 -2.64 -6.06
C ALA A 447 -33.28 -1.72 -4.88
N ASN A 448 -34.23 -0.89 -4.44
CA ASN A 448 -34.07 0.02 -3.30
C ASN A 448 -33.81 -0.76 -2.00
N GLU A 449 -34.62 -1.79 -1.70
CA GLU A 449 -34.39 -2.70 -0.56
C GLU A 449 -32.99 -3.36 -0.60
N SER A 450 -32.47 -3.63 -1.80
CA SER A 450 -31.12 -4.18 -1.99
C SER A 450 -30.01 -3.17 -1.75
N VAL A 451 -30.21 -1.91 -2.14
CA VAL A 451 -29.24 -0.83 -1.93
C VAL A 451 -29.18 -0.49 -0.45
N GLU A 452 -30.32 -0.41 0.23
CA GLU A 452 -30.38 -0.24 1.69
C GLU A 452 -29.63 -1.34 2.44
N GLY A 453 -29.83 -2.62 2.05
CA GLY A 453 -29.07 -3.74 2.62
C GLY A 453 -27.56 -3.62 2.43
N LEU A 454 -27.11 -3.31 1.20
CA LEU A 454 -25.69 -3.09 0.91
C LEU A 454 -25.11 -1.88 1.64
N MET A 455 -25.88 -0.82 1.86
CA MET A 455 -25.45 0.33 2.66
C MET A 455 -25.25 -0.04 4.13
N MET A 456 -26.08 -0.91 4.71
CA MET A 456 -25.88 -1.42 6.07
C MET A 456 -24.61 -2.27 6.18
N ASP A 457 -24.37 -3.15 5.21
CA ASP A 457 -23.16 -3.99 5.17
C ASP A 457 -21.87 -3.16 4.99
N ILE A 458 -21.91 -2.12 4.14
CA ILE A 458 -20.80 -1.16 3.97
C ILE A 458 -20.50 -0.44 5.30
N ALA A 459 -21.53 0.10 5.98
CA ALA A 459 -21.34 0.77 7.26
C ALA A 459 -20.74 -0.16 8.33
N ALA A 460 -21.18 -1.42 8.39
CA ALA A 460 -20.62 -2.42 9.30
C ALA A 460 -19.14 -2.75 8.98
N ALA A 461 -18.79 -2.86 7.70
CA ALA A 461 -17.41 -3.08 7.25
C ALA A 461 -16.51 -1.86 7.54
N GLU A 462 -17.02 -0.63 7.35
CA GLU A 462 -16.31 0.61 7.72
C GLU A 462 -16.02 0.66 9.22
N GLU A 463 -17.00 0.33 10.07
CA GLU A 463 -16.77 0.21 11.51
C GLU A 463 -15.67 -0.80 11.82
N GLU A 464 -15.69 -2.00 11.23
CA GLU A 464 -14.63 -2.99 11.42
C GLU A 464 -13.25 -2.46 11.01
N ILE A 465 -13.15 -1.81 9.85
CA ILE A 465 -11.91 -1.16 9.39
C ILE A 465 -11.41 -0.14 10.43
N THR A 466 -12.28 0.64 11.06
CA THR A 466 -11.85 1.56 12.14
C THR A 466 -11.33 0.82 13.37
N ARG A 467 -11.98 -0.29 13.78
CA ARG A 467 -11.53 -1.12 14.92
C ARG A 467 -10.15 -1.72 14.66
N TRP A 468 -9.92 -2.27 13.46
CA TRP A 468 -8.62 -2.82 13.05
C TRP A 468 -7.52 -1.74 12.98
N LYS A 469 -7.82 -0.55 12.46
CA LYS A 469 -6.88 0.59 12.45
C LYS A 469 -6.45 0.98 13.86
N VAL A 470 -7.39 1.14 14.79
CA VAL A 470 -7.10 1.49 16.19
C VAL A 470 -6.27 0.40 16.88
N ALA A 471 -6.55 -0.88 16.63
CA ALA A 471 -5.75 -1.98 17.17
C ALA A 471 -4.30 -1.95 16.65
N ALA A 472 -4.10 -1.74 15.35
CA ALA A 472 -2.77 -1.64 14.74
C ALA A 472 -1.98 -0.42 15.25
N GLU A 473 -2.63 0.73 15.46
CA GLU A 473 -2.00 1.91 16.05
C GLU A 473 -1.56 1.67 17.51
N GLN A 474 -2.37 0.95 18.30
CA GLN A 474 -2.02 0.56 19.66
C GLN A 474 -0.84 -0.42 19.71
N GLU A 475 -0.82 -1.43 18.83
CA GLU A 475 0.29 -2.37 18.73
C GLU A 475 1.59 -1.66 18.30
N ALA A 476 1.53 -0.77 17.30
CA ALA A 476 2.66 0.05 16.90
C ALA A 476 3.14 1.00 18.01
N ALA A 477 2.24 1.54 18.84
CA ALA A 477 2.59 2.34 20.00
C ALA A 477 3.27 1.51 21.10
N ALA A 478 2.79 0.29 21.36
CA ALA A 478 3.42 -0.65 22.28
C ALA A 478 4.83 -1.06 21.81
N GLY A 479 4.99 -1.35 20.52
CA GLY A 479 6.29 -1.65 19.91
C GLY A 479 7.30 -0.52 20.09
N ARG A 480 6.90 0.74 19.83
CA ARG A 480 7.75 1.92 20.06
C ARG A 480 8.13 2.11 21.54
N ALA A 481 7.24 1.80 22.48
CA ALA A 481 7.56 1.89 23.90
C ALA A 481 8.63 0.87 24.32
N VAL A 482 8.54 -0.36 23.82
CA VAL A 482 9.54 -1.42 24.05
C VAL A 482 10.88 -1.06 23.39
N GLU A 483 10.87 -0.51 22.18
CA GLU A 483 12.08 0.00 21.52
C GLU A 483 12.78 1.08 22.35
N GLN A 484 12.01 2.05 22.88
CA GLN A 484 12.54 3.11 23.76
C GLN A 484 13.15 2.54 25.05
N GLU A 485 12.55 1.50 25.64
CA GLU A 485 13.12 0.82 26.80
C GLU A 485 14.46 0.15 26.46
N PHE A 486 14.56 -0.57 25.34
CA PHE A 486 15.83 -1.17 24.89
C PHE A 486 16.89 -0.11 24.56
N VAL A 487 16.52 1.01 23.95
CA VAL A 487 17.44 2.13 23.71
C VAL A 487 17.97 2.71 25.02
N ALA A 488 17.11 2.86 26.04
CA ALA A 488 17.53 3.31 27.36
C ALA A 488 18.47 2.31 28.05
N GLN A 489 18.16 1.01 28.02
CA GLN A 489 19.05 -0.06 28.53
C GLN A 489 20.41 -0.06 27.81
N LEU A 490 20.43 0.09 26.48
CA LEU A 490 21.65 0.17 25.69
C LEU A 490 22.48 1.43 26.01
N SER A 491 21.85 2.57 26.31
CA SER A 491 22.59 3.77 26.74
C SER A 491 23.22 3.59 28.13
N ALA A 492 22.51 2.98 29.07
CA ALA A 492 23.04 2.69 30.41
C ALA A 492 24.24 1.72 30.34
N LEU A 493 24.11 0.60 29.62
CA LEU A 493 25.21 -0.35 29.42
C LEU A 493 26.42 0.25 28.71
N LYS A 494 26.22 1.18 27.76
CA LYS A 494 27.32 1.93 27.12
C LYS A 494 28.03 2.85 28.11
N GLN A 495 27.30 3.50 29.02
CA GLN A 495 27.89 4.34 30.05
C GLN A 495 28.70 3.49 31.05
N GLU A 496 28.12 2.41 31.60
CA GLU A 496 28.82 1.49 32.50
C GLU A 496 30.11 0.93 31.88
N LEU A 497 30.06 0.58 30.59
CA LEU A 497 31.24 0.12 29.85
C LEU A 497 32.34 1.20 29.75
N GLU A 498 31.97 2.47 29.58
CA GLU A 498 32.94 3.56 29.49
C GLU A 498 33.54 3.89 30.86
N GLU A 499 32.74 3.88 31.93
CA GLU A 499 33.21 4.02 33.32
C GLU A 499 34.19 2.88 33.68
N LEU A 500 33.89 1.64 33.28
CA LEU A 500 34.81 0.51 33.48
C LEU A 500 36.11 0.65 32.69
N LYS A 501 36.08 1.14 31.43
CA LYS A 501 37.31 1.44 30.68
C LYS A 501 38.17 2.49 31.38
N GLN A 502 37.56 3.57 31.87
CA GLN A 502 38.28 4.62 32.61
C GLN A 502 38.94 4.06 33.87
N SER A 503 38.21 3.24 34.64
CA SER A 503 38.74 2.55 35.82
C SER A 503 39.92 1.62 35.49
N ILE A 504 39.83 0.87 34.39
CA ILE A 504 40.93 0.02 33.89
C ILE A 504 42.15 0.88 33.53
N LEU A 505 41.98 1.96 32.76
CA LEU A 505 43.07 2.87 32.38
C LEU A 505 43.75 3.52 33.60
N GLU A 506 43.02 3.85 34.66
CA GLU A 506 43.61 4.28 35.92
C GLU A 506 44.42 3.17 36.60
N SER A 507 43.89 1.96 36.64
CA SER A 507 44.55 0.81 37.25
C SER A 507 45.87 0.47 36.52
N GLU A 508 45.90 0.59 35.19
CA GLU A 508 47.11 0.43 34.38
C GLU A 508 48.14 1.52 34.68
N LYS A 509 47.73 2.79 34.81
CA LYS A 509 48.63 3.88 35.21
C LYS A 509 49.24 3.63 36.59
N LYS A 510 48.42 3.18 37.55
CA LYS A 510 48.85 2.79 38.91
C LYS A 510 49.79 1.57 38.90
N LEU A 511 49.60 0.64 37.96
CA LEU A 511 50.46 -0.53 37.78
C LEU A 511 51.82 -0.14 37.18
N LYS A 512 51.85 0.63 36.09
CA LYS A 512 53.08 1.13 35.45
C LYS A 512 53.96 1.91 36.44
N PHE A 513 53.37 2.79 37.27
CA PHE A 513 54.11 3.49 38.32
C PHE A 513 54.75 2.54 39.35
N LYS A 514 54.07 1.44 39.71
CA LYS A 514 54.62 0.40 40.61
C LYS A 514 55.75 -0.39 39.93
N GLU A 515 55.63 -0.70 38.64
CA GLU A 515 56.68 -1.36 37.86
C GLU A 515 57.94 -0.48 37.75
N GLU A 516 57.79 0.80 37.44
CA GLU A 516 58.89 1.78 37.41
C GLU A 516 59.56 1.90 38.79
N THR A 517 58.76 1.99 39.86
CA THR A 517 59.27 2.03 41.24
C THR A 517 60.04 0.74 41.60
N ALA A 518 59.52 -0.43 41.20
CA ALA A 518 60.20 -1.71 41.41
C ALA A 518 61.50 -1.82 40.61
N ALA A 519 61.51 -1.36 39.35
CA ALA A 519 62.71 -1.31 38.51
C ALA A 519 63.79 -0.39 39.12
N ALA A 520 63.40 0.79 39.61
CA ALA A 520 64.30 1.70 40.32
C ALA A 520 64.87 1.08 41.61
N ALA A 521 64.04 0.39 42.41
CA ALA A 521 64.47 -0.30 43.61
C ALA A 521 65.44 -1.47 43.32
N MET A 522 65.19 -2.24 42.25
CA MET A 522 66.11 -3.30 41.80
C MET A 522 67.44 -2.70 41.33
N ALA A 523 67.43 -1.63 40.53
CA ALA A 523 68.65 -0.97 40.08
C ALA A 523 69.47 -0.37 41.24
N ALA A 524 68.80 0.20 42.25
CA ALA A 524 69.43 0.71 43.47
C ALA A 524 70.07 -0.43 44.29
N ARG A 525 69.39 -1.58 44.42
CA ARG A 525 69.96 -2.78 45.05
C ARG A 525 71.19 -3.29 44.29
N ASP A 526 71.13 -3.40 42.97
CA ASP A 526 72.27 -3.85 42.15
C ASP A 526 73.48 -2.91 42.29
N ALA A 527 73.25 -1.61 42.39
CA ALA A 527 74.29 -0.62 42.66
C ALA A 527 74.88 -0.79 44.07
N ALA A 528 74.04 -1.04 45.08
CA ALA A 528 74.49 -1.32 46.45
C ALA A 528 75.30 -2.62 46.55
N GLU A 529 74.87 -3.70 45.88
CA GLU A 529 75.62 -4.96 45.81
C GLU A 529 76.99 -4.79 45.13
N LYS A 530 77.07 -3.98 44.05
CA LYS A 530 78.35 -3.63 43.40
C LYS A 530 79.25 -2.83 44.34
N SER A 531 78.70 -1.88 45.09
CA SER A 531 79.44 -1.10 46.09
C SER A 531 79.98 -1.98 47.22
N LEU A 532 79.16 -2.91 47.73
CA LEU A 532 79.57 -3.87 48.77
C LEU A 532 80.70 -4.79 48.28
N LYS A 533 80.58 -5.36 47.07
CA LYS A 533 81.65 -6.18 46.46
C LYS A 533 82.97 -5.41 46.31
N LEU A 534 82.92 -4.11 46.01
CA LEU A 534 84.11 -3.24 45.99
C LEU A 534 84.67 -2.95 47.39
N ALA A 535 83.82 -2.84 48.41
CA ALA A 535 84.25 -2.71 49.81
C ALA A 535 84.92 -3.99 50.32
N ASP A 536 84.36 -5.17 50.02
CA ASP A 536 84.94 -6.46 50.38
C ASP A 536 86.31 -6.69 49.72
N LEU A 537 86.47 -6.30 48.44
CA LEU A 537 87.75 -6.31 47.73
C LEU A 537 88.79 -5.32 48.30
N ARG A 538 88.35 -4.20 48.89
CA ARG A 538 89.25 -3.30 49.63
C ARG A 538 89.62 -3.89 50.98
N ALA A 539 88.66 -4.47 51.68
CA ALA A 539 88.87 -5.08 52.99
C ALA A 539 89.78 -6.31 52.92
N SER A 540 89.69 -7.15 51.88
CA SER A 540 90.63 -8.25 51.65
C SER A 540 92.05 -7.74 51.42
N ARG A 541 92.25 -6.80 50.49
CA ARG A 541 93.58 -6.19 50.25
C ARG A 541 94.20 -5.55 51.51
N LEU A 542 93.37 -4.97 52.37
CA LEU A 542 93.82 -4.44 53.66
C LEU A 542 94.19 -5.55 54.65
N ARG A 543 93.46 -6.68 54.69
CA ARG A 543 93.85 -7.86 55.47
C ARG A 543 95.16 -8.44 54.97
N ASP A 544 95.30 -8.69 53.66
CA ASP A 544 96.54 -9.17 53.04
C ASP A 544 97.74 -8.28 53.43
N ARG A 545 97.54 -6.96 53.45
CA ARG A 545 98.57 -5.98 53.85
C ARG A 545 98.86 -5.97 55.35
N VAL A 546 97.86 -6.24 56.19
CA VAL A 546 98.05 -6.40 57.65
C VAL A 546 98.80 -7.70 57.93
N GLU A 547 98.43 -8.81 57.30
CA GLU A 547 99.11 -10.11 57.43
C GLU A 547 100.59 -10.01 57.01
N GLU A 548 100.89 -9.34 55.88
CA GLU A 548 102.27 -9.02 55.47
C GLU A 548 103.03 -8.19 56.53
N LEU A 549 102.40 -7.16 57.12
CA LEU A 549 103.01 -6.35 58.18
C LEU A 549 103.19 -7.14 59.49
N THR A 550 102.28 -8.07 59.80
CA THR A 550 102.39 -8.97 60.95
C THR A 550 103.54 -9.96 60.75
N HIS A 551 103.69 -10.55 59.56
CA HIS A 551 104.82 -11.42 59.23
C HIS A 551 106.16 -10.67 59.34
N GLN A 552 106.22 -9.43 58.87
CA GLN A 552 107.39 -8.57 59.07
C GLN A 552 107.66 -8.31 60.57
N LEU A 553 106.62 -8.09 61.37
CA LEU A 553 106.74 -7.94 62.84
C LEU A 553 107.24 -9.21 63.52
N GLU A 554 106.73 -10.38 63.15
CA GLU A 554 107.20 -11.68 63.65
C GLU A 554 108.66 -11.94 63.24
N GLU A 555 109.08 -11.55 62.03
CA GLU A 555 110.51 -11.58 61.63
C GLU A 555 111.38 -10.64 62.48
N PHE A 556 110.86 -9.47 62.88
CA PHE A 556 111.55 -8.57 63.81
C PHE A 556 111.61 -9.14 65.24
N GLU A 557 110.51 -9.67 65.80
CA GLU A 557 110.49 -10.29 67.13
C GLU A 557 111.41 -11.53 67.21
N ASN A 558 111.36 -12.43 66.21
CA ASN A 558 112.28 -13.57 66.14
C ASN A 558 113.76 -13.16 66.02
N ARG A 559 114.04 -11.93 65.56
CA ARG A 559 115.39 -11.33 65.55
C ARG A 559 115.75 -10.66 66.87
N GLU A 560 114.77 -10.29 67.67
CA GLU A 560 114.91 -9.58 68.95
C GLU A 560 114.88 -10.54 70.17
N ASP A 561 114.32 -11.74 70.04
CA ASP A 561 114.23 -12.79 71.06
C ASP A 561 115.59 -13.34 71.56
N LEU A 562 116.68 -13.01 70.87
CA LEU A 562 118.05 -13.24 71.37
C LEU A 562 118.51 -12.20 72.43
N ARG A 563 117.67 -11.21 72.80
CA ARG A 563 118.02 -10.15 73.77
C ARG A 563 116.91 -9.78 74.78
N SER A 564 116.22 -10.77 75.33
CA SER A 564 115.33 -10.53 76.48
C SER A 564 116.08 -10.09 77.75
N ARG A 565 115.96 -8.80 78.12
CA ARG A 565 115.92 -8.33 79.52
C ARG A 565 115.36 -6.90 79.65
N TYR A 566 114.54 -6.69 80.69
CA TYR A 566 113.97 -5.43 81.22
C TYR A 566 112.60 -4.91 80.71
N GLY A 567 111.55 -5.32 81.43
CA GLY A 567 110.76 -4.35 82.24
C GLY A 567 109.53 -3.71 81.58
N PRO A 568 108.30 -3.99 82.07
CA PRO A 568 107.06 -3.59 81.39
C PRO A 568 106.62 -2.16 81.69
N ARG A 569 105.88 -1.55 80.76
CA ARG A 569 105.02 -0.38 81.02
C ARG A 569 103.64 -0.63 80.42
N TYR A 570 102.62 -0.68 81.28
CA TYR A 570 101.23 -0.60 80.86
C TYR A 570 100.97 0.79 80.28
N ALA A 571 100.51 0.85 79.03
CA ALA A 571 99.97 2.06 78.42
C ALA A 571 98.50 1.82 78.08
N CYS A 572 97.60 2.23 78.98
CA CYS A 572 96.19 2.36 78.66
C CYS A 572 96.03 3.44 77.57
N TRP A 573 95.33 3.11 76.48
CA TRP A 573 95.00 4.07 75.42
C TRP A 573 93.49 4.38 75.41
N PRO A 574 93.08 5.64 75.11
CA PRO A 574 91.71 6.08 75.32
C PRO A 574 90.84 5.83 74.07
N TRP A 575 89.60 5.39 74.28
CA TRP A 575 88.59 5.30 73.23
C TRP A 575 87.77 6.60 73.15
N GLU A 576 88.34 7.59 72.46
CA GLU A 576 87.58 8.63 71.76
C GLU A 576 87.95 8.52 70.26
N TRP A 577 87.12 9.06 69.36
CA TRP A 577 87.21 8.93 67.88
C TRP A 577 86.49 7.75 67.19
N LEU A 578 85.38 7.27 67.76
CA LEU A 578 84.28 6.74 66.96
C LEU A 578 82.99 7.47 67.33
N GLY A 579 82.71 8.56 66.59
CA GLY A 579 81.55 9.43 66.83
C GLY A 579 80.23 8.75 66.48
N LEU A 580 79.65 8.07 67.46
CA LEU A 580 78.32 7.45 67.41
C LEU A 580 77.42 8.10 68.47
N ASP A 581 76.69 9.15 68.07
CA ASP A 581 75.68 9.77 68.93
C ASP A 581 74.32 9.06 68.81
N PHE A 582 73.90 8.44 69.92
CA PHE A 582 72.56 7.90 70.19
C PHE A 582 72.44 7.98 71.73
N VAL A 583 71.47 8.65 72.39
CA VAL A 583 70.07 8.98 72.09
C VAL A 583 69.61 10.21 72.92
N GLY A 584 68.70 11.06 72.41
CA GLY A 584 67.51 11.42 73.22
C GLY A 584 67.08 12.88 73.46
N SER A 585 65.91 13.22 72.86
CA SER A 585 64.80 14.02 73.43
C SER A 585 64.71 15.57 73.33
N ARG A 586 63.53 15.97 72.82
CA ARG A 586 62.70 17.19 73.05
C ARG A 586 63.04 18.55 72.40
N ARG A 587 62.05 19.04 71.63
CA ARG A 587 61.31 20.36 71.70
C ARG A 587 62.12 21.65 71.94
N SER A 588 61.79 22.81 71.35
CA SER A 588 60.65 23.26 70.52
C SER A 588 60.97 24.65 69.94
N GLU A 589 60.18 25.15 68.97
CA GLU A 589 60.12 26.57 68.50
C GLU A 589 61.45 27.14 67.89
N MET A 590 61.52 28.08 66.95
CA MET A 590 60.58 28.98 66.23
C MET A 590 61.33 29.50 64.95
N GLN A 591 60.79 30.18 63.93
CA GLN A 591 59.46 30.75 63.60
C GLN A 591 59.37 31.00 62.06
N GLN A 592 58.19 30.87 61.44
CA GLN A 592 57.77 31.50 60.15
C GLN A 592 58.46 31.09 58.82
N GLN A 593 57.79 31.06 57.65
CA GLN A 593 56.41 31.47 57.29
C GLN A 593 55.85 30.63 56.12
N THR A 594 54.70 29.98 56.35
CA THR A 594 53.44 29.87 55.53
C THR A 594 53.50 29.92 53.97
N SER A 595 52.58 29.30 53.20
CA SER A 595 51.18 28.93 53.50
C SER A 595 50.61 27.88 52.50
N ASN A 596 49.49 27.24 52.89
CA ASN A 596 48.43 26.64 52.03
C ASN A 596 48.80 25.42 51.16
N GLU A 597 47.91 24.45 50.90
CA GLU A 597 46.67 23.98 51.57
C GLU A 597 46.41 22.55 51.08
N MET A 598 45.80 21.70 51.91
CA MET A 598 45.33 20.37 51.47
C MET A 598 43.81 20.37 51.49
N GLU A 599 43.20 20.94 50.45
CA GLU A 599 41.75 20.85 50.25
C GLU A 599 41.39 19.58 49.50
N LEU A 600 40.41 18.87 50.06
CA LEU A 600 39.63 17.86 49.37
C LEU A 600 38.67 18.58 48.42
N SER A 601 38.71 18.31 47.12
CA SER A 601 37.56 18.48 46.21
C SER A 601 37.72 17.68 44.91
N GLU A 602 36.57 17.17 44.48
CA GLU A 602 36.16 16.53 43.23
C GLU A 602 36.93 16.85 41.92
N PRO A 603 36.83 15.95 40.93
CA PRO A 603 36.75 16.33 39.53
C PRO A 603 35.31 16.19 39.01
N LEU A 604 34.68 17.31 38.68
CA LEU A 604 33.65 17.36 37.64
C LEU A 604 34.33 17.42 36.28
N LEU A 605 34.45 16.26 35.61
CA LEU A 605 34.24 16.04 34.16
C LEU A 605 34.58 14.60 33.76
#